data_AF-A0A1S6KQU5-F1
#
_entry.id   AF-A0A1S6KQU5-F1
#
_cell.length_a   1.000
_cell.length_b   1.000
_cell.length_c   1.000
_cell.angle_alpha   90.00
_cell.angle_beta   90.00
_cell.angle_gamma   90.00
#
_symmetry.space_group_name_H-M   'P 1'
#
loop_
_entity.id
_entity.type
_entity.pdbx_description
1 polymer ?
#
loop_
_entity_poly.entity_id
_entity_poly.type
_entity_poly.pdbx_seq_one_letter_code
_entity_poly.pdbx_strand_id
1 'polypeptide(L)' 'MLRDLQMLTPTEEKGVLDYLACLEWVASAEVAEIRQRLETATGQVREDLVTAIKQQMGGGRPELAWYFHHLASEKI' A
#
# COMPACT_ATOMS: atom_id res chain seq x y z
N MET A 1 -24.48 -6.26 26.84
CA MET A 1 -23.44 -6.73 25.89
C MET A 1 -22.83 -5.49 25.24
N LEU A 2 -21.87 -4.86 25.92
CA LEU A 2 -21.07 -3.80 25.28
C LEU A 2 -20.06 -4.51 24.39
N ARG A 3 -20.21 -4.29 23.09
CA ARG A 3 -19.26 -4.72 22.06
C ARG A 3 -17.89 -4.18 22.41
N ASP A 4 -16.89 -5.04 22.34
CA ASP A 4 -15.49 -4.67 22.30
C ASP A 4 -15.26 -3.67 21.15
N LEU A 5 -15.40 -2.39 21.46
CA LEU A 5 -14.77 -1.31 20.70
C LEU A 5 -13.27 -1.46 20.99
N GLN A 6 -12.64 -2.37 20.26
CA GLN A 6 -11.21 -2.57 20.33
C GLN A 6 -10.57 -1.29 19.79
N MET A 7 -10.24 -0.37 20.71
CA MET A 7 -9.40 0.77 20.40
C MET A 7 -8.06 0.21 19.91
N LEU A 8 -7.64 0.64 18.73
CA LEU A 8 -6.35 0.28 18.17
C LEU A 8 -5.28 0.64 19.20
N THR A 9 -4.33 -0.26 19.43
CA THR A 9 -3.16 0.09 20.21
C THR A 9 -2.37 1.17 19.46
N PRO A 10 -1.58 2.01 20.16
CA PRO A 10 -0.79 3.06 19.49
C PRO A 10 0.11 2.54 18.36
N THR A 11 0.55 1.28 18.44
CA THR A 11 1.34 0.61 17.39
C THR A 11 0.49 0.27 16.17
N GLU A 12 -0.74 -0.21 16.37
CA GLU A 12 -1.67 -0.50 15.29
C GLU A 12 -2.18 0.78 14.63
N GLU A 13 -2.46 1.83 15.40
CA GLU A 13 -2.80 3.16 14.87
C GLU A 13 -1.69 3.70 13.98
N LYS A 14 -0.44 3.60 14.44
CA LYS A 14 0.72 4.01 13.64
C LYS A 14 0.83 3.20 12.35
N GLY A 15 0.67 1.88 12.41
CA GLY A 15 0.71 1.03 11.22
C GLY A 15 -0.38 1.40 10.20
N VAL A 16 -1.59 1.72 10.66
CA VAL A 16 -2.69 2.19 9.79
C VAL A 16 -2.34 3.54 9.16
N LEU A 17 -1.82 4.49 9.94
CA LEU A 17 -1.43 5.80 9.41
C LEU A 17 -0.29 5.70 8.39
N ASP A 18 0.71 4.86 8.66
CA ASP A 18 1.84 4.61 7.76
C ASP A 18 1.35 4.00 6.43
N TYR A 19 0.40 3.05 6.48
CA TYR A 19 -0.24 2.50 5.29
C TYR A 19 -1.08 3.54 4.52
N LEU A 20 -1.87 4.36 5.20
CA LEU A 20 -2.67 5.41 4.55
C LEU A 20 -1.77 6.44 3.86
N ALA A 21 -0.68 6.85 4.50
CA ALA A 21 0.32 7.75 3.89
C ALA A 21 0.99 7.09 2.67
N CYS A 22 1.26 5.78 2.72
CA CYS A 22 1.76 5.03 1.58
C CYS A 22 0.75 5.03 0.41
N LEU A 23 -0.53 4.83 0.70
CA LEU A 23 -1.59 4.80 -0.30
C LEU A 23 -1.79 6.17 -0.99
N GLU A 24 -1.76 7.25 -0.21
CA GLU A 24 -1.81 8.63 -0.74
C GLU A 24 -0.57 8.96 -1.58
N TRP A 25 0.62 8.52 -1.14
CA TRP A 25 1.84 8.71 -1.89
C TRP A 25 1.80 7.99 -3.24
N VAL A 26 1.40 6.70 -3.28
CA VAL A 26 1.28 5.95 -4.54
C VAL A 26 0.23 6.57 -5.47
N ALA A 27 -0.81 7.22 -4.92
CA ALA A 27 -1.83 7.90 -5.73
C ALA A 27 -1.30 9.11 -6.51
N SER A 28 -0.16 9.69 -6.12
CA SER A 28 0.38 10.92 -6.72
C SER A 28 1.80 10.79 -7.26
N ALA A 29 2.59 9.86 -6.75
CA ALA A 29 4.00 9.66 -7.13
C ALA A 29 4.18 9.23 -8.59
N GLU A 30 5.33 9.55 -9.16
CA GLU A 30 5.67 9.07 -10.50
C GLU A 30 5.94 7.56 -10.51
N VAL A 31 5.65 6.92 -11.64
CA VAL A 31 5.86 5.46 -11.78
C VAL A 31 7.32 5.05 -11.54
N ALA A 32 8.28 5.89 -11.95
CA ALA A 32 9.70 5.66 -11.73
C ALA A 32 10.06 5.66 -10.24
N GLU A 33 9.50 6.60 -9.47
CA GLU A 33 9.71 6.69 -8.02
C GLU A 33 9.08 5.50 -7.29
N ILE A 34 7.87 5.11 -7.69
CA ILE A 34 7.19 3.91 -7.16
C ILE A 34 8.04 2.67 -7.40
N ARG A 35 8.62 2.52 -8.59
CA ARG A 35 9.49 1.39 -8.94
C ARG A 35 10.76 1.38 -8.08
N GLN A 36 11.46 2.52 -7.99
CA GLN A 36 12.67 2.63 -7.19
C GLN A 36 12.40 2.34 -5.71
N ARG A 37 11.29 2.85 -5.17
CA ARG A 37 10.91 2.60 -3.78
C ARG A 37 10.54 1.14 -3.55
N LEU A 38 9.88 0.49 -4.51
CA LEU A 38 9.58 -0.93 -4.45
C LEU A 38 10.85 -1.79 -4.47
N GLU A 39 11.86 -1.44 -5.27
CA GLU A 39 13.12 -2.18 -5.34
C GLU A 39 13.93 -2.10 -4.04
N THR A 40 13.82 -0.98 -3.31
CA THR A 40 14.58 -0.74 -2.08
C THR A 40 13.82 -1.10 -0.80
N ALA A 41 12.49 -1.17 -0.86
CA ALA A 41 11.66 -1.51 0.30
C ALA A 41 11.80 -2.98 0.71
N THR A 42 11.83 -3.21 2.02
CA THR A 42 11.91 -4.54 2.65
C THR A 42 10.89 -4.67 3.79
N GLY A 43 10.54 -5.91 4.13
CA GLY A 43 9.59 -6.22 5.20
C GLY A 43 8.21 -5.58 4.99
N GLN A 44 7.59 -5.14 6.08
CA GLN A 44 6.23 -4.57 6.10
C GLN A 44 6.07 -3.40 5.11
N VAL A 45 7.06 -2.53 4.98
CA VAL A 45 7.01 -1.37 4.06
C VAL A 45 6.84 -1.83 2.61
N ARG A 46 7.44 -2.97 2.24
CA ARG A 46 7.28 -3.54 0.89
C ARG A 46 5.88 -4.09 0.71
N GLU A 47 5.36 -4.81 1.69
CA GLU A 47 4.01 -5.40 1.66
C GLU A 47 2.92 -4.31 1.57
N ASP A 48 3.06 -3.25 2.36
CA ASP A 48 2.19 -2.08 2.34
C ASP A 48 2.22 -1.38 0.98
N LEU A 49 3.42 -1.23 0.40
CA LEU A 49 3.60 -0.62 -0.91
C LEU A 49 2.99 -1.46 -2.04
N VAL A 50 3.18 -2.79 -2.02
CA VAL A 50 2.54 -3.70 -2.99
C VAL A 50 1.02 -3.62 -2.88
N THR A 51 0.50 -3.59 -1.65
CA THR A 51 -0.94 -3.49 -1.39
C THR A 51 -1.50 -2.15 -1.88
N ALA A 52 -0.82 -1.04 -1.59
CA ALA A 52 -1.20 0.29 -2.08
C ALA A 52 -1.20 0.36 -3.62
N ILE A 53 -0.17 -0.19 -4.28
CA ILE A 53 -0.10 -0.27 -5.74
C ILE A 53 -1.29 -1.06 -6.30
N LYS A 54 -1.61 -2.24 -5.74
CA LYS A 54 -2.76 -3.06 -6.15
C LYS A 54 -4.09 -2.32 -5.99
N GLN A 55 -4.28 -1.62 -4.87
CA GLN A 55 -5.48 -0.83 -4.64
C GLN A 55 -5.63 0.29 -5.67
N GLN A 56 -4.53 0.98 -6.00
CA GLN A 56 -4.55 2.03 -7.02
C GLN A 56 -4.83 1.47 -8.42
N MET A 57 -4.31 0.29 -8.77
CA MET A 57 -4.68 -0.39 -10.04
C MET A 57 -6.18 -0.64 -10.16
N GLY A 58 -6.83 -1.03 -9.06
CA GLY A 58 -8.26 -1.35 -9.03
C GLY A 58 -9.18 -0.12 -8.99
N GLY A 59 -8.62 1.08 -8.81
CA GLY A 59 -9.42 2.29 -8.58
C GLY A 59 -8.77 3.54 -9.17
N GLY A 60 -7.88 4.18 -8.41
CA GLY A 60 -7.43 5.55 -8.68
C GLY A 60 -6.46 5.71 -9.85
N ARG A 61 -5.70 4.65 -10.19
CA ARG A 61 -4.64 4.67 -11.21
C ARG A 61 -4.55 3.34 -11.98
N PRO A 62 -5.52 3.04 -12.84
CA PRO A 62 -5.55 1.79 -13.60
C PRO A 62 -4.32 1.62 -14.52
N GLU A 63 -3.63 2.70 -14.89
CA GLU A 63 -2.42 2.65 -15.70
C GLU A 63 -1.26 1.93 -15.00
N LEU A 64 -1.24 1.86 -13.67
CA LEU A 64 -0.23 1.13 -12.90
C LEU A 64 -0.26 -0.37 -13.22
N ALA A 65 -1.40 -0.91 -13.69
CA ALA A 65 -1.50 -2.30 -14.08
C ALA A 65 -0.54 -2.65 -15.23
N TRP A 66 -0.24 -1.72 -16.15
CA TRP A 66 0.72 -1.96 -17.23
C TRP A 66 2.15 -2.08 -16.70
N TYR A 67 2.54 -1.18 -15.80
CA TYR A 67 3.89 -1.09 -15.27
C TYR A 67 4.22 -2.17 -14.22
N PHE A 68 3.20 -2.59 -13.47
CA PHE A 68 3.33 -3.47 -12.31
C PHE A 68 2.45 -4.73 -12.45
N HIS A 69 2.16 -5.18 -13.67
CA HIS A 69 1.33 -6.37 -13.95
C HIS A 69 1.78 -7.64 -13.20
N HIS A 70 3.09 -7.77 -12.95
CA HIS A 70 3.64 -8.90 -12.20
C HIS A 70 3.11 -8.97 -10.77
N LEU A 71 2.80 -7.82 -10.14
CA LEU A 71 2.26 -7.77 -8.78
C LEU A 71 0.80 -8.25 -8.73
N ALA A 72 0.02 -8.06 -9.79
CA ALA A 72 -1.40 -8.47 -9.82
C ALA A 72 -1.58 -9.98 -9.63
N SER A 73 -0.57 -10.78 -9.97
CA SER A 73 -0.57 -12.25 -9.84
C SER A 73 -0.03 -12.75 -8.50
N GLU A 74 0.61 -11.89 -7.70
CA GLU A 74 1.16 -12.27 -6.40
C GLU A 74 0.02 -12.37 -5.37
N LYS A 75 -0.11 -13.50 -4.67
CA LYS A 75 -1.02 -13.60 -3.52
C LYS A 75 -0.49 -12.72 -2.39
N ILE A 76 -1.38 -11.89 -1.85
CA ILE A 76 -1.17 -11.16 -0.60
C ILE A 76 -1.22 -12.17 0.55
#